data_AF-H0EGN7-F1
#
_entry.id   AF-H0EGN7-F1
#
_cell.length_a   1.000
_cell.length_b   1.000
_cell.length_c   1.000
_cell.angle_alpha   90.00
_cell.angle_beta   90.00
_cell.angle_gamma   90.00
#
_symmetry.space_group_name_H-M   'P 1'
#
loop_
_entity.id
_entity.type
_entity.pdbx_description
1 polymer ?
#
loop_
_entity_poly.entity_id
_entity_poly.type
_entity_poly.pdbx_seq_one_letter_code
_entity_poly.pdbx_strand_id
1 'polypeptide(L)'
;MTDLKKIKLVSECHTNNLERCVDVDKVGFSRNCPIRGAPGGKLKMTLGLPVGAVMNCCDNSGARNLYIISVKGIGARLNRLPAGGVGDMVMATVKKGKPELRKKVMPAVIVRQSKPWRRTDGVFLYFEDNAGVIVNPKGEMKGSAITGPVGKEAAELWPRIASNSGVVM
;
A
#
# COMPACT_ATOMS: atom_id res chain seq x y z
N MET A 1 17.06 -12.72 -18.53
CA MET A 1 17.81 -11.45 -18.49
C MET A 1 16.82 -10.34 -18.15
N THR A 2 16.35 -10.33 -16.90
CA THR A 2 15.28 -9.43 -16.44
C THR A 2 15.90 -8.27 -15.69
N ASP A 3 15.71 -7.06 -16.22
CA ASP A 3 16.22 -5.80 -15.68
C ASP A 3 15.89 -5.63 -14.18
N LEU A 4 16.93 -5.75 -13.35
CA LEU A 4 16.98 -5.25 -11.98
C LEU A 4 16.90 -3.71 -12.00
N LYS A 5 15.73 -3.15 -12.26
CA LYS A 5 15.52 -1.69 -12.15
C LYS A 5 15.42 -1.28 -10.69
N LYS A 6 16.59 -0.86 -10.18
CA LYS A 6 16.91 0.13 -9.13
C LYS A 6 15.85 0.36 -8.04
N ILE A 7 15.99 -0.35 -6.93
CA ILE A 7 15.70 0.24 -5.61
C ILE A 7 16.82 1.22 -5.30
N LYS A 8 16.49 2.49 -5.05
CA LYS A 8 17.44 3.40 -4.43
C LYS A 8 17.25 3.28 -2.92
N LEU A 9 18.19 2.62 -2.26
CA LEU A 9 18.39 2.80 -0.83
C LEU A 9 18.93 4.22 -0.64
N VAL A 10 18.21 5.07 0.09
CA VAL A 10 18.79 6.33 0.57
C VAL A 10 19.51 5.98 1.87
N SER A 11 20.82 5.72 1.78
CA SER A 11 21.66 5.69 2.96
C SER A 11 21.96 7.12 3.42
N GLU A 12 21.86 7.29 4.74
CA GLU A 12 22.25 8.44 5.57
C GLU A 12 21.20 9.54 5.84
N CYS A 13 20.73 9.55 7.09
CA CYS A 13 20.60 10.78 7.87
C CYS A 13 20.91 10.45 9.34
N HIS A 14 22.08 10.87 9.80
CA HIS A 14 22.47 10.88 11.20
C HIS A 14 21.59 11.88 11.96
N THR A 15 20.66 11.40 12.78
CA THR A 15 20.19 12.16 13.95
C THR A 15 19.92 11.19 15.09
N ASN A 16 20.82 11.22 16.07
CA ASN A 16 20.65 10.67 17.40
C ASN A 16 19.49 11.40 18.09
N ASN A 17 18.37 10.70 18.29
CA ASN A 17 17.50 10.84 19.46
C ASN A 17 16.40 9.78 19.34
N LEU A 18 16.72 8.58 19.81
CA LEU A 18 15.70 7.63 20.27
C LEU A 18 15.18 8.19 21.59
N GLU A 19 14.04 8.87 21.56
CA GLU A 19 13.04 8.96 22.64
C GLU A 19 12.07 10.11 22.30
N ARG A 20 10.79 9.92 22.62
CA ARG A 20 9.63 10.76 22.27
C ARG A 20 9.08 10.54 20.85
N CYS A 21 8.10 9.65 20.76
CA CYS A 21 6.78 9.93 20.17
C CYS A 21 5.87 8.71 20.39
N VAL A 22 5.78 8.24 21.63
CA VAL A 22 4.58 7.54 22.09
C VAL A 22 3.67 8.64 22.64
N ASP A 23 2.39 8.57 22.30
CA ASP A 23 1.32 9.45 22.76
C ASP A 23 1.17 10.83 22.10
N VAL A 24 0.26 10.88 21.11
CA VAL A 24 -0.68 12.01 20.99
C VAL A 24 -2.01 11.52 20.39
N ASP A 25 -3.07 11.91 21.09
CA ASP A 25 -4.50 11.94 20.74
C ASP A 25 -5.37 10.73 21.13
N LYS A 26 -5.74 10.71 22.42
CA LYS A 26 -6.89 10.01 23.01
C LYS A 26 -8.24 10.61 22.55
N VAL A 27 -8.54 10.68 21.25
CA VAL A 27 -9.91 10.64 20.67
C VAL A 27 -9.73 10.31 19.18
N GLY A 28 -9.50 9.05 18.85
CA GLY A 28 -9.22 8.70 17.46
C GLY A 28 -9.32 7.22 17.25
N PHE A 29 -10.22 6.82 16.35
CA PHE A 29 -10.30 5.46 15.82
C PHE A 29 -8.88 5.00 15.49
N SER A 30 -8.33 4.08 16.29
CA SER A 30 -6.95 3.65 16.11
C SER A 30 -6.86 2.97 14.74
N ARG A 31 -5.80 3.26 13.98
CA ARG A 31 -5.53 2.55 12.72
C ARG A 31 -5.30 1.05 12.94
N ASN A 32 -5.28 0.60 14.20
CA ASN A 32 -5.17 -0.78 14.63
C ASN A 32 -6.52 -1.53 14.63
N CYS A 33 -7.59 -0.96 14.07
CA CYS A 33 -8.81 -1.73 13.85
C CYS A 33 -8.53 -2.85 12.82
N PRO A 34 -8.69 -4.14 13.18
CA PRO A 34 -8.37 -5.24 12.30
C PRO A 34 -9.26 -5.21 11.06
N ILE A 35 -8.65 -5.01 9.90
CA ILE A 35 -9.34 -5.05 8.62
C ILE A 35 -9.66 -6.52 8.32
N ARG A 36 -10.91 -6.82 7.94
CA ARG A 36 -11.29 -8.19 7.53
C ARG A 36 -10.32 -8.72 6.48
N GLY A 37 -9.62 -9.81 6.79
CA GLY A 37 -8.64 -10.47 5.92
C GLY A 37 -7.17 -10.15 6.18
N ALA A 38 -6.85 -9.16 7.02
CA ALA A 38 -5.47 -8.87 7.44
C ALA A 38 -5.20 -9.55 8.81
N PRO A 39 -4.21 -10.45 8.93
CA PRO A 39 -3.93 -11.19 10.15
C PRO A 39 -3.09 -10.40 11.17
N GLY A 40 -2.63 -9.18 10.86
CA GLY A 40 -1.71 -8.42 11.71
C GLY A 40 -1.95 -6.91 11.76
N GLY A 41 -1.31 -6.26 12.74
CA GLY A 41 -1.26 -4.79 12.85
C GLY A 41 -0.10 -4.22 12.03
N LYS A 42 -0.38 -3.21 11.22
CA LYS A 42 0.63 -2.54 10.39
C LYS A 42 1.36 -1.45 11.19
N LEU A 43 2.69 -1.38 11.05
CA LEU A 43 3.49 -0.29 11.61
C LEU A 43 3.17 1.06 10.93
N LYS A 44 3.24 2.14 11.70
CA LYS A 44 2.98 3.50 11.20
C LYS A 44 4.09 3.92 10.23
N MET A 45 3.73 4.12 8.97
CA MET A 45 4.62 4.57 7.90
C MET A 45 4.14 5.88 7.27
N THR A 46 5.03 6.52 6.51
CA THR A 46 4.72 7.71 5.72
C THR A 46 3.63 7.40 4.69
N LEU A 47 2.56 8.19 4.68
CA LEU A 47 1.47 8.04 3.71
C LEU A 47 1.83 8.76 2.42
N GLY A 48 1.80 8.04 1.29
CA GLY A 48 2.22 8.55 -0.02
C GLY A 48 1.08 8.74 -1.01
N LEU A 49 -0.10 8.15 -0.74
CA LEU A 49 -1.20 8.08 -1.69
C LEU A 49 -2.49 8.65 -1.08
N PRO A 50 -2.78 9.95 -1.27
CA PRO A 50 -4.06 10.53 -0.87
C PRO A 50 -5.21 10.04 -1.77
N VAL A 51 -6.45 10.26 -1.31
CA VAL A 51 -7.64 10.11 -2.17
C VAL A 51 -7.47 10.96 -3.44
N GLY A 52 -7.86 10.41 -4.58
CA GLY A 52 -7.68 11.02 -5.89
C GLY A 52 -6.39 10.63 -6.61
N ALA A 53 -5.45 9.97 -5.92
CA ALA A 53 -4.25 9.45 -6.56
C ALA A 53 -4.57 8.31 -7.55
N VAL A 54 -3.85 8.31 -8.67
CA VAL A 54 -3.85 7.22 -9.64
C VAL A 54 -2.57 6.41 -9.45
N MET A 55 -2.71 5.09 -9.33
CA MET A 55 -1.59 4.15 -9.23
C MET A 55 -1.70 3.07 -10.32
N ASN A 56 -0.57 2.45 -10.63
CA ASN A 56 -0.50 1.33 -11.57
C ASN A 56 -1.12 0.08 -10.96
N CYS A 57 -1.71 -0.78 -11.80
CA CYS A 57 -2.14 -2.10 -11.37
C CYS A 57 -1.02 -3.12 -11.62
N CYS A 58 -0.65 -3.89 -10.59
CA CYS A 58 0.39 -4.93 -10.71
C CYS A 58 -0.16 -6.32 -11.06
N ASP A 59 -1.48 -6.48 -11.14
CA ASP A 59 -2.09 -7.78 -11.38
C ASP A 59 -2.40 -8.03 -12.86
N ASN A 60 -2.55 -9.30 -13.21
CA ASN A 60 -2.99 -9.73 -14.53
C ASN A 60 -4.53 -9.72 -14.69
N SER A 61 -5.28 -9.04 -13.82
CA SER A 61 -6.77 -9.02 -13.88
C SER A 61 -7.28 -8.29 -15.14
N GLY A 62 -6.45 -7.46 -15.76
CA GLY A 62 -6.77 -6.65 -16.93
C GLY A 62 -7.10 -5.18 -16.61
N ALA A 63 -6.87 -4.75 -15.36
CA ALA A 63 -6.79 -3.34 -15.02
C ALA A 63 -5.38 -2.81 -15.31
N ARG A 64 -5.27 -1.57 -15.79
CA ARG A 64 -3.97 -0.88 -15.98
C ARG A 64 -3.74 0.19 -14.92
N ASN A 65 -4.76 1.00 -14.65
CA ASN A 65 -4.69 2.11 -13.71
C ASN A 65 -5.83 2.05 -12.71
N LEU A 66 -5.48 2.20 -11.44
CA LEU A 66 -6.38 2.25 -10.30
C LEU A 66 -6.47 3.68 -9.78
N TYR A 67 -7.68 4.16 -9.54
CA TYR A 67 -7.96 5.46 -8.95
C TYR A 67 -8.51 5.28 -7.54
N ILE A 68 -7.84 5.87 -6.55
CA ILE A 68 -8.18 5.71 -5.14
C ILE A 68 -9.33 6.64 -4.76
N ILE A 69 -10.39 6.05 -4.19
CA ILE A 69 -11.57 6.77 -3.71
C ILE A 69 -11.52 6.94 -2.19
N SER A 70 -11.16 5.88 -1.47
CA SER A 70 -11.08 5.92 -0.01
C SER A 70 -10.09 4.89 0.50
N VAL A 71 -9.64 5.08 1.73
CA VAL A 71 -8.72 4.16 2.42
C VAL A 71 -9.45 3.62 3.65
N LYS A 72 -9.38 2.31 3.86
CA LYS A 72 -10.03 1.67 5.02
C LYS A 72 -9.23 1.94 6.30
N GLY A 73 -9.93 2.02 7.43
CA GLY A 73 -9.30 2.18 8.74
C GLY A 73 -8.79 3.59 9.06
N ILE A 74 -9.20 4.60 8.28
CA ILE A 74 -8.86 6.01 8.54
C ILE A 74 -9.97 6.68 9.35
N GLY A 75 -9.60 7.34 10.45
CA GLY A 75 -10.50 8.17 11.24
C GLY A 75 -10.85 9.49 10.55
N ALA A 76 -12.02 10.04 10.90
CA ALA A 76 -12.48 11.32 10.36
C ALA A 76 -11.73 12.49 11.01
N ARG A 77 -11.24 13.42 10.19
CA ARG A 77 -10.76 14.74 10.64
C ARG A 77 -11.11 15.79 9.60
N LEU A 78 -11.61 16.94 10.05
CA LEU A 78 -11.93 18.08 9.21
C LEU A 78 -10.73 18.48 8.33
N ASN A 79 -10.97 18.68 7.04
CA ASN A 79 -9.99 19.08 6.02
C ASN A 79 -8.80 18.14 5.81
N ARG A 80 -8.79 16.94 6.41
CA ARG A 80 -7.76 15.93 6.17
C ARG A 80 -8.20 15.03 5.02
N LEU A 81 -7.42 15.00 3.95
CA LEU A 81 -7.57 13.98 2.92
C LEU A 81 -7.13 12.61 3.48
N PRO A 82 -7.98 11.57 3.37
CA PRO A 82 -7.56 10.21 3.69
C PRO A 82 -6.38 9.82 2.78
N ALA A 83 -5.37 9.17 3.34
CA ALA A 83 -4.19 8.76 2.60
C ALA A 83 -3.70 7.39 3.04
N GLY A 84 -3.24 6.59 2.09
CA GLY A 84 -2.72 5.25 2.30
C GLY A 84 -1.21 5.16 2.07
N GLY A 85 -0.62 4.10 2.59
CA GLY A 85 0.72 3.62 2.26
C GLY A 85 0.74 2.13 1.96
N VAL A 86 1.93 1.57 1.79
CA VAL A 86 2.14 0.15 1.46
C VAL A 86 1.41 -0.78 2.45
N GLY A 87 0.63 -1.73 1.94
CA GLY A 87 -0.16 -2.68 2.73
C GLY A 87 -1.57 -2.22 3.10
N ASP A 88 -1.92 -0.94 2.91
CA ASP A 88 -3.28 -0.48 3.23
C ASP A 88 -4.29 -0.95 2.17
N MET A 89 -5.48 -1.32 2.64
CA MET A 89 -6.62 -1.61 1.77
C MET A 89 -7.35 -0.32 1.41
N VAL A 90 -7.48 -0.08 0.12
CA VAL A 90 -8.16 1.07 -0.48
C VAL A 90 -9.36 0.63 -1.29
N MET A 91 -10.37 1.50 -1.40
CA MET A 91 -11.42 1.35 -2.42
C MET A 91 -10.97 2.09 -3.66
N ALA A 92 -10.91 1.37 -4.78
CA ALA A 92 -10.42 1.89 -6.04
C ALA A 92 -11.40 1.62 -7.19
N THR A 93 -11.30 2.46 -8.23
CA THR A 93 -11.95 2.24 -9.52
C THR A 93 -10.91 2.07 -10.60
N VAL A 94 -11.20 1.24 -11.59
CA VAL A 94 -10.33 1.08 -12.76
C VAL A 94 -10.64 2.20 -13.76
N LYS A 95 -9.65 3.06 -14.04
CA LYS A 95 -9.78 4.13 -15.05
C LYS A 95 -9.50 3.60 -16.46
N LYS A 96 -8.39 2.88 -16.60
CA LYS A 96 -7.93 2.25 -17.85
C LYS A 96 -7.83 0.74 -17.64
N GLY A 97 -8.40 -0.05 -18.55
CA GLY A 97 -8.43 -1.52 -18.46
C GLY A 97 -9.64 -2.12 -19.17
N LYS A 98 -9.88 -3.41 -18.93
CA LYS A 98 -11.05 -4.14 -19.47
C LYS A 98 -12.37 -3.41 -19.13
N PRO A 99 -13.31 -3.27 -20.09
CA PRO A 99 -14.55 -2.54 -19.87
C PRO A 99 -15.42 -3.13 -18.74
N GLU A 100 -15.37 -4.44 -18.53
CA GLU A 100 -16.11 -5.15 -17.46
C GLU A 100 -15.73 -4.74 -16.03
N LEU A 101 -14.47 -4.30 -15.85
CA LEU A 101 -13.91 -3.88 -14.56
C LEU A 101 -14.03 -2.37 -14.34
N ARG A 102 -14.25 -1.61 -15.42
CA ARG A 102 -14.45 -0.16 -15.35
C ARG A 102 -15.81 0.15 -14.71
N LYS A 103 -15.94 1.35 -14.14
CA LYS A 103 -17.16 1.86 -13.48
C LYS A 103 -17.63 1.07 -12.25
N LYS A 104 -16.90 0.03 -11.82
CA LYS A 104 -17.15 -0.71 -10.58
C LYS A 104 -16.16 -0.27 -9.51
N VAL A 105 -16.64 -0.16 -8.27
CA VAL A 105 -15.79 0.07 -7.10
C VAL A 105 -15.34 -1.29 -6.58
N MET A 106 -14.02 -1.49 -6.50
CA MET A 106 -13.42 -2.73 -6.00
C MET A 106 -12.39 -2.40 -4.91
N PRO A 107 -12.21 -3.29 -3.92
CA PRO A 107 -11.09 -3.15 -3.01
C PRO A 107 -9.76 -3.41 -3.73
N ALA A 108 -8.71 -2.72 -3.31
CA ALA A 108 -7.35 -2.93 -3.75
C ALA A 108 -6.38 -2.77 -2.58
N VAL A 109 -5.20 -3.36 -2.68
CA VAL A 109 -4.11 -3.21 -1.71
C VAL A 109 -2.96 -2.47 -2.39
N ILE A 110 -2.39 -1.49 -1.69
CA ILE A 110 -1.19 -0.78 -2.14
C ILE A 110 0.03 -1.68 -1.89
N VAL A 111 0.82 -1.92 -2.93
CA VAL A 111 1.99 -2.82 -2.87
C VAL A 111 3.30 -2.07 -3.00
N ARG A 112 3.32 -1.00 -3.80
CA ARG A 112 4.48 -0.14 -4.02
C ARG A 112 4.12 1.32 -3.81
N GLN A 113 5.08 2.07 -3.28
CA GLN A 113 4.97 3.49 -2.98
C GLN A 113 6.27 4.22 -3.36
N SER A 114 6.13 5.33 -4.07
CA SER A 114 7.25 6.18 -4.50
C SER A 114 7.70 7.16 -3.41
N LYS A 115 6.80 7.56 -2.51
CA LYS A 115 7.16 8.39 -1.35
C LYS A 115 7.96 7.53 -0.35
N PRO A 116 9.19 7.94 0.06
CA PRO A 116 10.01 7.16 0.96
C PRO A 116 9.38 7.03 2.35
N TRP A 117 9.56 5.85 2.95
CA TRP A 117 9.23 5.59 4.35
C TRP A 117 10.41 4.94 5.06
N ARG A 118 10.39 5.04 6.39
CA ARG A 118 11.42 4.51 7.28
C ARG A 118 10.99 3.15 7.80
N ARG A 119 11.90 2.17 7.76
CA ARG A 119 11.75 0.87 8.43
C ARG A 119 12.27 0.92 9.86
N THR A 120 11.91 -0.10 10.64
CA THR A 120 12.43 -0.32 12.00
C THR A 120 13.96 -0.36 12.03
N ASP A 121 14.57 -0.88 10.96
CA ASP A 121 16.02 -1.01 10.82
C ASP A 121 16.73 0.34 10.55
N GLY A 122 15.97 1.44 10.45
CA GLY A 122 16.50 2.78 10.21
C GLY A 122 16.71 3.14 8.73
N VAL A 123 16.55 2.17 7.83
CA VAL A 123 16.69 2.38 6.38
C VAL A 123 15.48 3.10 5.79
N PHE A 124 15.72 4.05 4.90
CA PHE A 124 14.69 4.67 4.06
C PHE A 124 14.57 3.94 2.73
N LEU A 125 13.37 3.46 2.43
CA LEU A 125 13.06 2.72 1.20
C LEU A 125 12.00 3.45 0.39
N TYR A 126 12.13 3.40 -0.94
CA TYR A 126 11.10 3.83 -1.88
C TYR A 126 11.16 3.02 -3.17
N PHE A 127 10.03 2.96 -3.87
CA PHE A 127 9.92 2.34 -5.18
C PHE A 127 9.91 3.38 -6.30
N GLU A 128 10.15 2.92 -7.54
CA GLU A 128 10.07 3.77 -8.73
C GLU A 128 8.64 4.28 -8.97
N ASP A 129 7.65 3.38 -8.86
CA ASP A 129 6.25 3.66 -9.14
C ASP A 129 5.32 3.38 -7.95
N ASN A 130 4.14 4.00 -8.01
CA ASN A 130 3.03 3.67 -7.12
C ASN A 130 2.20 2.58 -7.76
N ALA A 131 1.97 1.49 -7.04
CA ALA A 131 1.25 0.37 -7.61
C ALA A 131 0.44 -0.43 -6.59
N GLY A 132 -0.65 -1.04 -7.06
CA GLY A 132 -1.55 -1.83 -6.24
C GLY A 132 -2.18 -3.00 -6.97
N VAL A 133 -2.81 -3.87 -6.20
CA VAL A 133 -3.41 -5.14 -6.64
C VAL A 133 -4.89 -5.13 -6.26
N ILE A 134 -5.76 -5.61 -7.16
CA ILE A 134 -7.19 -5.71 -6.86
C ILE A 134 -7.44 -6.95 -6.00
N VAL A 135 -8.18 -6.75 -4.92
CA VAL A 135 -8.49 -7.80 -3.96
C VAL A 135 -9.99 -7.86 -3.68
N ASN A 136 -10.44 -9.01 -3.18
CA ASN A 136 -11.75 -9.18 -2.60
C ASN A 136 -11.79 -8.60 -1.16
N PRO A 137 -12.98 -8.36 -0.59
CA PRO A 137 -13.11 -7.92 0.79
C PRO A 137 -12.50 -8.87 1.83
N LYS A 138 -12.25 -10.13 1.45
CA LYS A 138 -11.56 -11.14 2.28
C LYS A 138 -10.01 -11.04 2.22
N GLY A 139 -9.46 -10.19 1.35
CA GLY A 139 -8.01 -10.10 1.12
C GLY A 139 -7.45 -11.07 0.07
N GLU A 140 -8.31 -11.81 -0.62
CA GLU A 140 -7.91 -12.67 -1.74
C GLU A 140 -7.71 -11.85 -3.00
N MET A 141 -6.63 -12.09 -3.72
CA MET A 141 -6.37 -11.39 -4.99
C MET A 141 -7.33 -11.87 -6.08
N LYS A 142 -7.72 -10.96 -6.96
CA LYS A 142 -8.50 -11.30 -8.16
C LYS A 142 -7.61 -11.83 -9.28
N GLY A 143 -6.39 -11.29 -9.41
CA GLY A 143 -5.38 -11.79 -10.34
C GLY A 143 -4.64 -13.00 -9.80
N SER A 144 -3.97 -13.73 -10.68
CA SER A 144 -3.19 -14.93 -10.36
C SER A 144 -1.70 -14.64 -10.13
N ALA A 145 -1.18 -13.54 -10.66
CA ALA A 145 0.24 -13.20 -10.55
C ALA A 145 0.44 -11.69 -10.39
N ILE A 146 1.50 -11.31 -9.67
CA ILE A 146 1.93 -9.93 -9.45
C ILE A 146 3.16 -9.64 -10.30
N THR A 147 3.15 -8.50 -11.00
CA THR A 147 4.29 -8.02 -11.78
C THR A 147 5.15 -7.06 -10.97
N GLY A 148 6.45 -7.34 -10.92
CA GLY A 148 7.46 -6.51 -10.26
C GLY A 148 7.60 -6.76 -8.76
N PRO A 149 8.40 -5.94 -8.07
CA PRO A 149 8.68 -6.13 -6.65
C PRO A 149 7.49 -5.72 -5.77
N VAL A 150 7.46 -6.30 -4.57
CA VAL A 150 6.43 -6.11 -3.55
C VAL A 150 7.10 -5.66 -2.25
N GLY A 151 6.53 -4.66 -1.56
CA GLY A 151 7.03 -4.27 -0.24
C GLY A 151 6.81 -5.36 0.81
N LYS A 152 7.82 -5.62 1.64
CA LYS A 152 7.80 -6.55 2.76
C LYS A 152 6.59 -6.36 3.67
N GLU A 153 6.24 -5.10 3.93
CA GLU A 153 5.11 -4.71 4.78
C GLU A 153 3.75 -5.14 4.18
N ALA A 154 3.64 -5.19 2.85
CA ALA A 154 2.44 -5.71 2.18
C ALA A 154 2.42 -7.24 2.15
N ALA A 155 3.59 -7.89 1.98
CA ALA A 155 3.69 -9.34 1.96
C ALA A 155 3.39 -9.96 3.34
N GLU A 156 3.89 -9.36 4.42
CA GLU A 156 3.63 -9.82 5.80
C GLU A 156 2.15 -9.70 6.18
N LEU A 157 1.49 -8.64 5.71
CA LEU A 157 0.08 -8.38 6.03
C LEU A 157 -0.90 -9.20 5.18
N TRP A 158 -0.51 -9.57 3.95
CA TRP A 158 -1.42 -10.23 3.02
C TRP A 158 -0.81 -11.53 2.50
N PRO A 159 -1.10 -12.68 3.12
CA PRO A 159 -0.48 -13.96 2.76
C PRO A 159 -0.68 -14.34 1.28
N ARG A 160 -1.84 -14.01 0.70
CA ARG A 160 -2.12 -14.25 -0.73
C ARG A 160 -1.25 -13.38 -1.64
N ILE A 161 -0.93 -12.16 -1.23
CA ILE A 161 -0.02 -11.28 -1.98
C ILE A 161 1.41 -11.83 -1.91
N ALA A 162 1.84 -12.30 -0.73
CA ALA A 162 3.15 -12.92 -0.57
C ALA A 162 3.31 -14.16 -1.47
N SER A 163 2.32 -15.06 -1.48
CA SER A 163 2.38 -16.29 -2.29
C SER A 163 2.45 -16.04 -3.80
N ASN A 164 1.81 -14.98 -4.29
CA ASN A 164 1.74 -14.65 -5.72
C ASN A 164 2.78 -13.59 -6.15
N SER A 165 3.67 -13.19 -5.24
CA SER A 165 4.74 -12.22 -5.50
C SER A 165 6.02 -12.93 -5.96
N GLY A 166 6.73 -12.31 -6.92
CA GLY A 166 8.03 -12.82 -7.37
C GLY A 166 9.18 -12.40 -6.45
N VAL A 167 9.30 -11.09 -6.20
CA VAL A 167 10.37 -10.53 -5.37
C VAL A 167 9.76 -9.66 -4.28
N VAL A 168 10.12 -9.94 -3.03
CA VAL A 168 9.71 -9.17 -1.85
C VAL A 168 10.92 -8.39 -1.34
N MET A 169 10.72 -7.11 -1.02
CA MET A 169 11.78 -6.18 -0.59
C MET A 169 11.41 -5.49 0.69
#